data_AF-A0A227JE26-F1
#
_entry.id   AF-A0A227JE26-F1
#
_cell.length_a   1.000
_cell.length_b   1.000
_cell.length_c   1.000
_cell.angle_alpha   90.00
_cell.angle_beta   90.00
_cell.angle_gamma   90.00
#
_symmetry.space_group_name_H-M   'P 1'
#
loop_
_entity.id
_entity.type
_entity.pdbx_description
1 polymer ?
#
loop_
_entity_poly.entity_id
_entity_poly.type
_entity_poly.pdbx_seq_one_letter_code
_entity_poly.pdbx_strand_id
1 'polypeptide(L)' 'MKKNLKITIIGAGSSYTPELIEGLIKRNHELPIGELWLVDIEDGKEKVSIIGDLTRRMLAKNNLSHIDVHVTLDR' A
#
# COMPACT_ATOMS: atom_id res chain seq x y z
N MET A 1 18.71 -15.26 0.79
CA MET A 1 17.28 -14.88 0.62
C MET A 1 17.16 -13.41 0.93
N LYS A 2 16.81 -12.55 -0.04
CA LYS A 2 16.46 -11.15 0.30
C LYS A 2 15.13 -11.20 1.03
N LYS A 3 15.10 -10.82 2.31
CA LYS A 3 13.84 -10.66 3.05
C LYS A 3 13.09 -9.50 2.40
N ASN A 4 11.91 -9.78 1.85
CA ASN A 4 11.04 -8.72 1.37
C ASN A 4 10.58 -7.87 2.55
N LEU A 5 10.45 -6.57 2.32
CA LEU A 5 10.03 -5.62 3.33
C LEU A 5 8.51 -5.66 3.51
N LYS A 6 8.08 -5.51 4.76
CA LYS A 6 6.70 -5.22 5.13
C LYS A 6 6.60 -3.76 5.50
N ILE A 7 5.76 -3.00 4.81
CA ILE A 7 5.54 -1.57 5.06
C ILE A 7 4.11 -1.38 5.54
N THR A 8 3.94 -0.64 6.63
CA THR A 8 2.62 -0.28 7.18
C THR A 8 2.43 1.24 7.11
N ILE A 9 1.30 1.68 6.57
CA ILE A 9 0.90 3.08 6.45
C ILE A 9 -0.33 3.26 7.34
N ILE A 10 -0.19 4.07 8.40
CA ILE A 10 -1.28 4.42 9.32
C ILE A 10 -1.87 5.76 8.89
N GLY A 11 -3.21 5.82 8.77
CA GLY A 11 -3.91 6.94 8.12
C GLY A 11 -3.92 6.79 6.60
N ALA A 12 -3.97 5.54 6.11
CA ALA A 12 -3.85 5.22 4.69
C ALA A 12 -5.03 5.72 3.84
N GLY A 13 -6.18 6.07 4.42
CA GLY A 13 -7.27 6.76 3.74
C GLY A 13 -6.95 8.21 3.34
N SER A 14 -5.74 8.69 3.59
CA SER A 14 -5.25 9.99 3.14
C SER A 14 -5.21 10.11 1.61
N SER A 15 -5.53 11.30 1.09
CA SER A 15 -5.37 11.64 -0.33
C SER A 15 -3.91 11.65 -0.79
N TYR A 16 -2.94 11.68 0.14
CA TYR A 16 -1.50 11.61 -0.17
C TYR A 16 -0.99 10.18 -0.32
N THR A 17 -1.75 9.17 0.09
CA THR A 17 -1.32 7.77 -0.02
C THR A 17 -0.96 7.37 -1.45
N PRO A 18 -1.70 7.75 -2.51
CA PRO A 18 -1.32 7.42 -3.89
C PRO A 18 0.06 7.96 -4.29
N GLU A 19 0.44 9.16 -3.84
CA GLU A 19 1.76 9.74 -4.10
C GLU A 19 2.86 8.91 -3.42
N LEU A 20 2.63 8.50 -2.17
CA LEU A 20 3.55 7.60 -1.45
C LEU A 20 3.70 6.26 -2.18
N ILE A 21 2.59 5.65 -2.61
CA ILE A 21 2.62 4.39 -3.38
C ILE A 21 3.38 4.56 -4.70
N GLU A 22 3.17 5.66 -5.42
CA GLU A 22 3.94 5.96 -6.63
C GLU A 22 5.45 6.05 -6.33
N GLY A 23 5.82 6.70 -5.22
CA GLY A 23 7.19 6.79 -4.75
C GLY A 23 7.83 5.42 -4.47
N LEU A 24 7.07 4.51 -3.83
CA LEU A 24 7.48 3.14 -3.53
C LEU A 24 7.63 2.30 -4.81
N ILE A 25 6.69 2.40 -5.75
CA ILE A 25 6.74 1.73 -7.05
C ILE A 25 8.02 2.13 -7.80
N LYS A 26 8.33 3.43 -7.89
CA LYS A 26 9.53 3.94 -8.56
C LYS A 26 10.83 3.41 -7.94
N ARG A 27 10.83 3.12 -6.64
CA ARG A 27 12.01 2.71 -5.85
C ARG A 27 12.01 1.24 -5.47
N ASN A 28 11.15 0.41 -6.07
CA ASN A 28 11.03 -1.01 -5.74
C ASN A 28 12.35 -1.79 -5.89
N HIS A 29 13.26 -1.32 -6.74
CA HIS A 29 14.59 -1.93 -6.92
C HIS A 29 15.54 -1.70 -5.73
N GLU A 30 15.36 -0.58 -5.00
CA GLU A 30 16.11 -0.25 -3.78
C GLU A 30 15.41 -0.83 -2.54
N LEU A 31 14.08 -0.82 -2.55
CA LEU A 31 13.21 -1.29 -1.47
C LEU A 31 12.35 -2.46 -1.98
N PRO A 32 12.82 -3.72 -1.90
CA PRO A 32 12.04 -4.86 -2.35
C PRO A 32 10.89 -5.13 -1.36
N ILE A 33 9.70 -4.63 -1.67
CA ILE A 33 8.50 -4.77 -0.85
C ILE A 33 7.85 -6.13 -1.12
N GLY A 34 7.38 -6.80 -0.07
CA GLY A 34 6.57 -8.01 -0.17
C GLY A 34 5.14 -7.77 0.33
N GLU A 35 4.99 -6.95 1.36
CA GLU A 35 3.68 -6.66 1.96
C GLU A 35 3.51 -5.15 2.16
N LEU A 36 2.31 -4.67 1.86
CA LEU A 36 1.87 -3.32 2.11
C LEU A 36 0.58 -3.33 2.93
N TRP A 37 0.63 -2.76 4.12
CA TRP A 37 -0.49 -2.70 5.05
C TRP A 37 -1.03 -1.27 5.13
N LEU A 38 -2.30 -1.12 4.77
CA LEU A 38 -3.03 0.14 4.78
C LEU A 38 -3.98 0.13 5.98
N VAL A 39 -3.66 0.94 6.98
CA VAL A 39 -4.38 0.99 8.26
C VAL A 39 -5.13 2.31 8.37
N ASP A 40 -6.38 2.25 8.78
CA ASP A 40 -7.18 3.43 9.13
C ASP A 40 -8.11 3.10 10.31
N ILE A 41 -8.95 4.05 10.71
CA ILE A 41 -10.00 3.86 11.72
C ILE A 41 -11.37 3.63 11.07
N GLU A 42 -12.37 3.22 11.85
CA GLU A 42 -13.74 2.98 11.34
C GLU A 42 -14.30 4.16 10.54
N ASP A 43 -14.11 5.40 11.01
CA ASP A 43 -14.55 6.62 10.32
C ASP A 43 -13.87 6.80 8.94
N GLY A 44 -12.66 6.24 8.77
CA GLY A 44 -11.87 6.28 7.54
C GLY A 44 -12.06 5.06 6.64
N LYS A 45 -12.91 4.10 7.01
CA LYS A 45 -13.06 2.79 6.34
C LYS A 45 -13.31 2.89 4.84
N GLU A 46 -14.27 3.73 4.44
CA GLU A 46 -14.58 3.92 3.02
C GLU A 46 -13.38 4.50 2.26
N LYS A 47 -12.73 5.51 2.84
CA LYS A 47 -11.55 6.17 2.26
C LYS A 47 -10.42 5.18 2.06
N VAL A 48 -10.07 4.40 3.09
CA VAL A 48 -8.97 3.43 3.00
C VAL A 48 -9.30 2.27 2.05
N SER A 49 -10.58 1.87 1.95
CA SER A 49 -10.99 0.87 0.95
C SER A 49 -10.75 1.37 -0.48
N ILE A 50 -11.16 2.61 -0.78
CA ILE A 50 -10.93 3.23 -2.10
C ILE A 50 -9.43 3.31 -2.41
N ILE A 51 -8.63 3.73 -1.43
CA ILE A 51 -7.17 3.80 -1.58
C ILE A 51 -6.56 2.41 -1.76
N GLY A 52 -7.05 1.40 -1.05
CA GLY A 52 -6.62 0.01 -1.21
C GLY A 52 -6.83 -0.51 -2.63
N ASP A 53 -8.01 -0.27 -3.21
CA ASP A 53 -8.32 -0.67 -4.57
C ASP A 53 -7.50 0.10 -5.62
N LEU A 54 -7.28 1.39 -5.41
CA LEU A 54 -6.38 2.17 -6.25
C LEU A 54 -4.94 1.64 -6.17
N THR A 55 -4.45 1.34 -4.98
CA THR A 55 -3.11 0.80 -4.73
C THR A 55 -2.91 -0.51 -5.50
N ARG A 56 -3.85 -1.46 -5.40
CA ARG A 56 -3.79 -2.72 -6.17
C ARG A 56 -3.69 -2.48 -7.68
N ARG A 57 -4.49 -1.54 -8.22
CA ARG A 57 -4.44 -1.18 -9.65
C ARG A 57 -3.11 -0.53 -10.05
N MET A 58 -2.57 0.35 -9.21
CA MET A 58 -1.27 0.99 -9.45
C MET A 58 -0.14 -0.04 -9.49
N LEU A 59 -0.13 -0.99 -8.55
CA LEU A 59 0.84 -2.08 -8.51
C LEU A 59 0.72 -2.98 -9.74
N ALA A 60 -0.50 -3.39 -10.09
CA ALA A 60 -0.75 -4.23 -11.26
C ALA A 60 -0.28 -3.58 -12.56
N LYS A 61 -0.56 -2.28 -12.75
CA LYS A 61 -0.09 -1.50 -13.92
C LYS A 61 1.44 -1.48 -14.05
N ASN A 62 2.17 -1.60 -12.94
CA ASN A 62 3.63 -1.57 -12.90
C ASN A 62 4.27 -2.97 -12.77
N ASN A 63 3.51 -4.05 -13.01
CA ASN A 63 3.98 -5.44 -12.86
C ASN A 63 4.45 -5.80 -11.44
N LEU A 64 3.87 -5.17 -10.42
CA LEU A 64 4.18 -5.37 -9.00
C LEU A 64 3.04 -6.08 -8.25
N SER A 65 2.20 -6.84 -8.96
CA SER A 65 1.07 -7.59 -8.36
C SER A 65 1.50 -8.67 -7.34
N HIS A 66 2.80 -8.96 -7.24
CA HIS A 66 3.34 -9.87 -6.24
C HIS A 66 3.43 -9.26 -4.84
N ILE A 67 3.21 -7.94 -4.70
CA ILE A 67 3.15 -7.26 -3.41
C ILE A 67 1.75 -7.47 -2.82
N ASP A 68 1.70 -8.08 -1.64
CA ASP A 68 0.45 -8.35 -0.93
C ASP A 68 -0.07 -7.08 -0.25
N VAL A 69 -1.24 -6.61 -0.69
CA VAL A 69 -1.89 -5.41 -0.12
C VAL A 69 -2.96 -5.82 0.89
N HIS A 70 -2.79 -5.39 2.13
CA HIS A 70 -3.74 -5.60 3.22
C HIS A 70 -4.40 -4.28 3.60
N VAL A 71 -5.71 -4.31 3.82
CA VAL A 71 -6.46 -3.19 4.40
C VAL A 71 -7.02 -3.67 5.73
N THR A 72 -6.76 -2.94 6.81
CA THR A 72 -7.23 -3.29 8.16
C THR A 72 -7.61 -2.03 8.93
N LEU A 73 -8.51 -2.21 9.90
CA LEU A 73 -8.90 -1.19 10.88
C LEU A 73 -8.35 -1.49 12.28
N ASP A 74 -7.68 -2.64 12.41
CA ASP A 74 -6.95 -3.05 13.60
C ASP A 74 -5.54 -2.44 13.56
N ARG A 75 -5.16 -1.75 14.62
CA ARG A 75 -4.00 -0.85 14.70
C ARG A 75 -2.95 -1.34 15.67
#